data_AF-A0A9X6NAD4-F1
#
_entry.id   AF-A0A9X6NAD4-F1
#
_cell.length_a   1.000
_cell.length_b   1.000
_cell.length_c   1.000
_cell.angle_alpha   90.00
_cell.angle_beta   90.00
_cell.angle_gamma   90.00
#
_symmetry.space_group_name_H-M   'P 1'
#
loop_
_entity.id
_entity.type
_entity.pdbx_description
1 polymer ?
#
loop_
_entity_poly.entity_id
_entity_poly.type
_entity_poly.pdbx_seq_one_letter_code
_entity_poly.pdbx_strand_id
1 'polypeptide(L)'
;MQVFYQNEQFDLANEYNTTTSRFIPRKDGVYNIIGSVHFQPTVVTTPYQITVSISVNGVSIGPDKESHGAVNVVGITRDNIVETVDILRLNAGDIVEVVATPSIAGQFLAGNGTRFAASRIPSPAN
;
A
#
# COMPACT_ATOMS: atom_id res chain seq x y z
N MET A 1 -6.56 -7.62 2.76
CA MET A 1 -7.41 -6.61 3.45
C MET A 1 -6.93 -5.22 3.05
N GLN A 2 -7.81 -4.21 3.06
CA GLN A 2 -7.41 -2.84 2.76
C GLN A 2 -6.53 -2.25 3.88
N VAL A 3 -5.57 -1.39 3.51
CA VAL A 3 -4.78 -0.59 4.45
C VAL A 3 -5.26 0.86 4.43
N PHE A 4 -5.38 1.47 5.61
CA PHE A 4 -5.85 2.85 5.76
C PHE A 4 -4.69 3.84 5.90
N TYR A 5 -4.73 4.91 5.10
CA TYR A 5 -3.84 6.06 5.14
C TYR A 5 -4.69 7.32 5.33
N GLN A 6 -4.78 7.79 6.57
CA GLN A 6 -5.71 8.87 6.94
C GLN A 6 -5.00 10.23 7.06
N ASN A 7 -3.67 10.22 7.24
CA ASN A 7 -2.87 11.42 7.40
C ASN A 7 -2.42 11.98 6.04
N GLU A 8 -3.25 12.82 5.44
CA GLU A 8 -2.95 13.46 4.15
C GLU A 8 -1.76 14.43 4.25
N GLN A 9 -0.85 14.35 3.28
CA GLN A 9 0.23 15.34 3.14
C GLN A 9 -0.14 16.42 2.11
N PHE A 10 -0.71 16.00 0.98
CA PHE A 10 -1.29 16.87 -0.04
C PHE A 10 -2.21 16.06 -0.96
N ASP A 11 -3.19 16.73 -1.57
CA ASP A 11 -4.02 16.20 -2.65
C ASP A 11 -4.37 17.32 -3.62
N LEU A 12 -3.51 17.53 -4.63
CA LEU A 12 -3.60 18.67 -5.53
C LEU A 12 -4.82 18.61 -6.48
N ALA A 13 -5.35 17.41 -6.72
CA ALA A 13 -6.45 17.18 -7.65
C ALA A 13 -7.75 16.73 -6.96
N ASN A 14 -7.74 16.60 -5.63
CA ASN A 14 -8.85 16.09 -4.83
C ASN A 14 -9.30 14.68 -5.31
N GLU A 15 -8.32 13.81 -5.55
CA GLU A 15 -8.49 12.44 -6.05
C GLU A 15 -8.40 11.39 -4.93
N TYR A 16 -7.98 11.76 -3.72
CA TYR A 16 -7.84 10.87 -2.58
C TYR A 16 -8.93 11.11 -1.52
N ASN A 17 -9.46 10.02 -0.95
CA ASN A 17 -10.38 10.09 0.18
C ASN A 17 -9.73 9.45 1.42
N THR A 18 -9.41 10.26 2.42
CA THR A 18 -8.76 9.82 3.67
C THR A 18 -9.61 8.92 4.54
N THR A 19 -10.95 9.01 4.45
CA THR A 19 -11.86 8.15 5.23
C THR A 19 -11.90 6.73 4.68
N THR A 20 -11.90 6.61 3.35
CA THR A 20 -11.98 5.30 2.70
C THR A 20 -10.62 4.81 2.20
N SER A 21 -9.56 5.60 2.29
CA SER A 21 -8.24 5.35 1.73
C SER A 21 -8.26 4.87 0.27
N ARG A 22 -9.08 5.56 -0.54
CA ARG A 22 -9.25 5.29 -1.97
C ARG A 22 -8.71 6.45 -2.76
N PHE A 23 -7.95 6.13 -3.80
CA PHE A 23 -7.59 7.05 -4.86
C PHE A 23 -8.51 6.79 -6.05
N ILE A 24 -9.14 7.85 -6.56
CA ILE A 24 -10.05 7.80 -7.69
C ILE A 24 -9.60 8.89 -8.68
N PRO A 25 -8.91 8.53 -9.76
CA PRO A 25 -8.45 9.50 -10.73
C PRO A 25 -9.65 10.19 -11.38
N ARG A 26 -9.53 11.49 -11.63
CA ARG A 26 -10.53 12.32 -12.32
C ARG A 26 -10.25 12.45 -13.81
N LYS A 27 -9.10 11.97 -14.28
CA LYS A 27 -8.68 12.02 -15.67
C LYS A 27 -8.09 10.68 -16.09
N ASP A 28 -8.32 10.32 -17.34
CA ASP A 28 -7.61 9.19 -17.94
C ASP A 28 -6.11 9.53 -18.03
N GLY A 29 -5.26 8.53 -17.86
CA GLY A 29 -3.83 8.72 -18.00
C GLY A 29 -2.99 7.56 -17.52
N VAL A 30 -1.68 7.78 -17.56
CA VAL A 30 -0.70 6.90 -16.95
C VAL A 30 -0.34 7.48 -15.58
N TYR A 31 -0.36 6.64 -14.56
CA TYR A 31 -0.15 7.02 -13.16
C TYR A 31 0.99 6.20 -12.57
N ASN A 32 1.85 6.84 -11.79
CA ASN A 32 2.78 6.18 -10.89
C ASN A 32 2.10 6.01 -9.53
N ILE A 33 1.95 4.77 -9.07
CA ILE A 33 1.30 4.45 -7.79
C ILE A 33 2.32 3.76 -6.89
N ILE A 34 2.44 4.24 -5.66
CA ILE A 34 3.31 3.69 -4.62
C ILE A 34 2.46 3.38 -3.40
N GLY A 35 2.54 2.14 -2.92
CA GLY A 35 1.90 1.70 -1.68
C GLY A 35 2.90 1.00 -0.79
N SER A 36 3.03 1.45 0.45
CA SER A 36 3.86 0.79 1.46
C SER A 36 3.10 0.57 2.75
N VAL A 37 3.45 -0.50 3.45
CA VAL A 37 2.76 -0.98 4.64
C VAL A 37 3.77 -1.42 5.69
N HIS A 38 3.67 -0.85 6.88
CA HIS A 38 4.39 -1.27 8.08
C HIS A 38 3.55 -2.26 8.87
N PHE A 39 3.94 -3.54 8.83
CA PHE A 39 3.26 -4.60 9.56
C PHE A 39 4.06 -5.08 10.77
N GLN A 40 3.39 -5.13 11.91
CA GLN A 40 3.91 -5.68 13.16
C GLN A 40 3.12 -6.95 13.54
N PRO A 41 3.76 -8.14 13.57
CA PRO A 41 3.11 -9.37 13.99
C PRO A 41 2.84 -9.40 15.50
N THR A 42 1.75 -10.03 15.92
CA THR A 42 1.45 -10.22 17.36
C THR A 42 2.38 -11.25 18.01
N VAL A 43 2.88 -12.22 17.23
CA VAL A 43 3.75 -13.31 17.69
C VAL A 43 4.98 -13.41 16.80
N VAL A 44 6.16 -13.08 17.35
CA VAL A 44 7.45 -13.08 16.61
C VAL A 44 8.16 -14.44 16.59
N THR A 45 7.66 -15.41 17.36
CA THR A 45 8.23 -16.76 17.46
C THR A 45 7.74 -17.71 16.36
N THR A 46 6.85 -17.25 15.49
CA THR A 46 6.30 -18.00 14.35
C THR A 46 6.77 -17.37 13.04
N PRO A 47 7.29 -18.15 12.08
CA PRO A 47 7.63 -17.62 10.76
C PRO A 47 6.38 -17.07 10.08
N TYR A 48 6.53 -15.99 9.31
CA TYR A 48 5.40 -15.39 8.64
C TYR A 48 5.79 -14.66 7.35
N GLN A 49 4.79 -14.43 6.52
CA GLN A 49 4.89 -13.69 5.28
C GLN A 49 3.82 -12.60 5.25
N ILE A 50 4.12 -11.48 4.63
CA ILE A 50 3.13 -10.48 4.24
C ILE A 50 3.19 -10.27 2.73
N THR A 51 2.02 -10.18 2.09
CA THR A 51 1.87 -9.78 0.69
C THR A 51 1.20 -8.42 0.63
N VAL A 52 1.77 -7.49 -0.12
CA VAL A 52 1.18 -6.16 -0.36
C VAL A 52 1.01 -5.97 -1.87
N SER A 53 -0.12 -5.42 -2.29
CA SER A 53 -0.38 -5.12 -3.70
C SER A 53 -1.23 -3.88 -3.87
N ILE A 54 -1.15 -3.30 -5.07
CA ILE A 54 -2.09 -2.28 -5.52
C ILE A 54 -3.35 -3.00 -6.01
N SER A 55 -4.53 -2.52 -5.65
CA SER A 55 -5.81 -3.03 -6.13
C SER A 55 -6.43 -1.97 -7.03
N VAL A 56 -6.79 -2.34 -8.27
CA VAL A 56 -7.57 -1.51 -9.19
C VAL A 56 -8.92 -2.18 -9.41
N ASN A 57 -10.01 -1.54 -9.00
CA ASN A 57 -11.37 -2.08 -9.07
C ASN A 57 -11.49 -3.50 -8.45
N GLY A 58 -10.74 -3.76 -7.37
CA GLY A 58 -10.71 -5.05 -6.68
C GLY A 58 -9.75 -6.08 -7.28
N VAL A 59 -9.06 -5.77 -8.38
CA VAL A 59 -8.06 -6.64 -9.00
C VAL A 59 -6.67 -6.30 -8.48
N SER A 60 -5.99 -7.29 -7.92
CA SER A 60 -4.62 -7.14 -7.40
C SER A 60 -3.58 -7.03 -8.53
N ILE A 61 -2.72 -6.03 -8.43
CA ILE A 61 -1.67 -5.67 -9.40
C ILE A 61 -0.34 -5.51 -8.64
N GLY A 62 0.77 -5.94 -9.25
CA GLY A 62 2.13 -5.76 -8.71
C GLY A 62 2.34 -6.26 -7.27
N PRO A 63 1.99 -7.51 -6.90
CA PRO A 63 2.17 -7.96 -5.53
C PRO A 63 3.66 -8.09 -5.17
N ASP A 64 4.04 -7.52 -4.02
CA ASP A 64 5.33 -7.77 -3.37
C ASP A 64 5.14 -8.60 -2.08
N LYS A 65 6.17 -9.36 -1.71
CA LYS A 65 6.12 -10.32 -0.60
C LYS A 65 7.41 -10.30 0.20
N GLU A 66 7.29 -10.06 1.49
CA GLU A 66 8.40 -10.22 2.44
C GLU A 66 8.10 -11.33 3.44
N SER A 67 9.16 -12.07 3.80
CA SER A 67 9.09 -13.18 4.75
C SER A 67 10.11 -12.99 5.86
N HIS A 68 9.71 -13.36 7.08
CA HIS A 68 10.57 -13.37 8.25
C HIS A 68 10.56 -14.76 8.90
N GLY A 69 11.74 -15.21 9.30
CA GLY A 69 11.90 -16.39 10.15
C GLY A 69 11.45 -16.10 11.59
N ALA A 70 11.26 -17.17 12.36
CA ALA A 70 10.98 -17.07 13.78
C ALA A 70 12.17 -16.43 14.54
N VAL A 71 11.86 -15.60 15.53
CA VAL A 71 12.85 -15.05 16.46
C VAL A 71 12.41 -15.32 17.90
N ASN A 72 13.31 -15.92 18.67
CA ASN A 72 13.14 -16.24 20.09
C ASN A 72 14.09 -15.43 20.97
N VAL A 73 14.29 -14.15 20.65
CA VAL A 73 15.14 -13.23 21.40
C VAL A 73 14.28 -12.09 21.94
N VAL A 74 14.29 -11.92 23.26
CA VAL A 74 13.50 -10.89 23.96
C VAL A 74 13.95 -9.50 23.48
N GLY A 75 12.99 -8.64 23.14
CA GLY A 75 13.24 -7.24 22.75
C GLY A 75 13.53 -7.01 21.26
N ILE A 76 13.58 -8.05 20.43
CA ILE A 76 13.69 -7.89 18.97
C ILE A 76 12.30 -7.91 18.34
N THR A 77 11.90 -6.82 17.68
CA THR A 77 10.76 -6.84 16.76
C THR A 77 11.22 -7.28 15.38
N ARG A 78 10.33 -7.95 14.66
CA ARG A 78 10.48 -8.24 13.24
C ARG A 78 9.29 -7.61 12.56
N ASP A 79 9.35 -6.32 12.37
CA ASP A 79 8.34 -5.63 11.58
C ASP A 79 8.75 -5.74 10.10
N ASN A 80 7.79 -5.75 9.18
CA ASN A 80 8.08 -5.53 7.76
C ASN A 80 7.62 -4.15 7.34
N ILE A 81 8.39 -3.53 6.46
CA ILE A 81 7.95 -2.40 5.66
C ILE A 81 8.02 -2.86 4.21
N VAL A 82 6.90 -3.33 3.69
CA VAL A 82 6.81 -3.82 2.31
C VAL A 82 6.34 -2.68 1.42
N GLU A 83 6.93 -2.52 0.25
CA GLU A 83 6.54 -1.52 -0.74
C GLU A 83 6.21 -2.19 -2.07
N THR A 84 5.11 -1.77 -2.68
CA THR A 84 4.76 -2.07 -4.07
C THR A 84 4.69 -0.76 -4.84
N VAL A 85 5.14 -0.82 -6.10
CA VAL A 85 5.11 0.28 -7.05
C VAL A 85 4.69 -0.25 -8.40
N ASP A 86 3.83 0.49 -9.09
CA ASP A 86 3.47 0.18 -10.46
C ASP A 86 3.13 1.44 -11.27
N ILE A 87 3.31 1.36 -12.59
CA ILE A 87 2.94 2.38 -13.55
C ILE A 87 1.73 1.87 -14.34
N LEU A 88 0.57 2.44 -14.05
CA LEU A 88 -0.71 1.92 -14.53
C LEU A 88 -1.40 2.92 -15.45
N ARG A 89 -2.01 2.42 -16.53
CA ARG A 89 -3.02 3.19 -17.26
C ARG A 89 -4.34 3.09 -16.51
N LEU A 90 -4.83 4.22 -16.02
CA LEU A 90 -6.11 4.33 -15.31
C LEU A 90 -7.08 5.18 -16.12
N ASN A 91 -8.36 4.83 -16.03
CA ASN A 91 -9.46 5.65 -16.52
C ASN A 91 -10.04 6.45 -15.35
N ALA A 92 -10.63 7.62 -15.66
CA ALA A 92 -11.35 8.39 -14.67
C ALA A 92 -12.43 7.53 -13.99
N GLY A 93 -12.45 7.51 -12.66
CA GLY A 93 -13.39 6.73 -11.86
C GLY A 93 -12.90 5.35 -11.41
N ASP A 94 -11.74 4.86 -11.88
CA ASP A 94 -11.15 3.63 -11.34
C ASP A 94 -10.88 3.76 -9.84
N ILE A 95 -11.19 2.72 -9.07
CA ILE A 95 -10.92 2.71 -7.62
C ILE A 95 -9.57 2.07 -7.38
N VAL A 96 -8.63 2.84 -6.85
CA VAL A 96 -7.29 2.38 -6.49
C VAL A 96 -7.14 2.32 -4.97
N GLU A 97 -6.68 1.18 -4.47
CA GLU A 97 -6.45 0.90 -3.05
C GLU A 97 -5.11 0.18 -2.87
N VAL A 98 -4.54 0.21 -1.66
CA VAL A 98 -3.47 -0.71 -1.27
C VAL A 98 -4.08 -1.80 -0.41
N VAL A 99 -3.77 -3.05 -0.74
CA VAL A 99 -4.20 -4.22 0.02
C VAL A 99 -2.99 -4.97 0.55
N ALA A 100 -3.10 -5.45 1.79
CA ALA A 100 -2.10 -6.25 2.45
C ALA A 100 -2.71 -7.53 3.00
N THR A 101 -1.98 -8.63 2.97
CA THR A 101 -2.42 -9.93 3.49
C THR A 101 -1.27 -10.59 4.24
N PRO A 102 -1.24 -10.50 5.58
CA PRO A 102 -0.30 -11.24 6.40
C PRO A 102 -0.76 -12.69 6.60
N SER A 103 0.19 -13.62 6.76
CA SER A 103 -0.09 -15.03 7.04
C SER A 103 -0.40 -15.31 8.51
N ILE A 104 -0.19 -14.33 9.39
CA ILE A 104 -0.48 -14.40 10.83
C ILE A 104 -1.16 -13.11 11.31
N ALA A 105 -1.72 -13.15 12.52
CA ALA A 105 -2.30 -11.98 13.16
C ALA A 105 -1.22 -10.92 13.49
N GLY A 106 -1.62 -9.65 13.38
CA GLY A 106 -0.78 -8.50 13.65
C GLY A 106 -1.54 -7.21 13.41
N GLN A 107 -0.81 -6.11 13.38
CA GLN A 107 -1.36 -4.77 13.16
C GLN A 107 -0.56 -4.00 12.11
N PHE A 108 -1.25 -3.14 11.36
CA PHE A 108 -0.62 -2.16 10.50
C PHE A 108 -0.41 -0.88 11.28
N LEU A 109 0.84 -0.42 11.33
CA LEU A 109 1.22 0.77 12.07
C LEU A 109 1.14 2.00 11.16
N ALA A 110 0.52 3.07 11.64
CA ALA A 110 0.56 4.36 10.96
C ALA A 110 1.94 5.01 11.13
N GLY A 111 2.37 5.83 10.17
CA GLY A 111 3.63 6.58 10.25
C GLY A 111 4.76 5.94 9.44
N ASN A 112 5.98 5.95 9.99
CA ASN A 112 7.26 5.79 9.28
C ASN A 112 7.44 4.39 8.64
N GLY A 113 6.78 4.16 7.50
CA GLY A 113 6.74 2.89 6.78
C GLY A 113 5.38 2.60 6.11
N THR A 114 4.31 3.26 6.54
CA THR A 114 2.97 3.14 5.93
C THR A 114 2.66 4.41 5.15
N ARG A 115 2.76 4.35 3.82
CA ARG A 115 2.47 5.47 2.92
C ARG A 115 1.72 5.05 1.67
N PHE A 116 0.95 5.97 1.13
CA PHE A 116 0.36 5.88 -0.19
C PHE A 116 0.69 7.16 -0.96
N ALA A 117 1.10 7.02 -2.21
CA ALA A 117 1.31 8.15 -3.11
C ALA A 117 0.87 7.79 -4.53
N ALA A 118 0.25 8.76 -5.20
CA ALA A 118 -0.15 8.64 -6.60
C ALA A 118 0.19 9.93 -7.33
N SER A 119 0.74 9.81 -8.54
CA SER A 119 0.94 10.95 -9.42
C SER A 119 0.63 10.58 -10.87
N ARG A 120 -0.03 11.49 -11.59
CA ARG A 120 -0.21 11.34 -13.04
C ARG A 120 1.10 11.66 -13.73
N ILE A 121 1.58 10.76 -14.57
CA ILE A 121 2.75 11.00 -15.40
C ILE A 121 2.32 11.91 -16.56
N PRO A 122 2.94 13.10 -16.73
CA PRO A 122 2.62 13.97 -17.85
C PRO A 122 3.03 13.30 -19.16
N SER A 123 2.12 13.32 -20.14
CA SER A 123 2.46 12.99 -21.51
C SER A 123 2.99 14.25 -22.21
N PRO A 124 3.96 14.14 -23.13
CA PRO A 124 4.38 15.27 -23.94
C PRO A 124 3.15 15.91 -24.62
N ALA A 125 3.06 17.23 -24.57
CA ALA A 125 2.18 17.94 -25.49
C ALA A 125 2.85 17.87 -26.87
N ASN A 126 2.17 17.28 -27.84
CA ASN A 126 2.59 17.33 -29.25
C ASN A 126 2.54 18.77 -29.76
#